data_AF-A0A0J1GC97-F1
#
_entry.id   AF-A0A0J1GC97-F1
#
_cell.length_a   1.000
_cell.length_b   1.000
_cell.length_c   1.000
_cell.angle_alpha   90.00
_cell.angle_beta   90.00
_cell.angle_gamma   90.00
#
_symmetry.space_group_name_H-M   'P 1'
#
loop_
_entity.id
_entity.type
_entity.pdbx_description
1 polymer ?
#
loop_
_entity_poly.entity_id
_entity_poly.type
_entity_poly.pdbx_seq_one_letter_code
_entity_poly.pdbx_strand_id
1 'polypeptide(L)'
;MKLRININRLPFFLSVFILCIYTFTRGGAALLISTSIWTVLLGVVLVCSIYNIIQYGGKKITWEESLVGIFILIILFWNNQDFAHGAWFLQFVMIVFFIFLLAATKTDYWFEFAFNMMIAMALFHTFWTLLCYASPSVFNNFIYPIVKPITLYDLRVMYDKGFIMGFNYSNSQDAMYLAMGLCACVSGILFTNNKKIK
;
A
#
# COMPACT_ATOMS: atom_id res chain seq x y z
N MET A 1 30.36 4.04 -6.52
CA MET A 1 29.25 4.92 -6.11
C MET A 1 28.92 4.62 -4.65
N LYS A 2 29.37 5.44 -3.68
CA LYS A 2 28.99 5.26 -2.27
C LYS A 2 27.57 5.76 -2.09
N LEU A 3 26.61 4.89 -1.84
CA LEU A 3 25.26 5.27 -1.43
C LEU A 3 25.37 6.03 -0.10
N ARG A 4 25.36 7.36 -0.15
CA ARG A 4 25.13 8.19 1.04
C ARG A 4 23.65 8.08 1.36
N ILE A 5 23.29 7.12 2.22
CA ILE A 5 21.94 7.06 2.79
C ILE A 5 21.81 8.30 3.68
N ASN A 6 20.95 9.23 3.29
CA ASN A 6 20.58 10.33 4.16
C ASN A 6 19.75 9.74 5.32
N ILE A 7 20.37 9.59 6.48
CA ILE A 7 19.80 8.91 7.65
C ILE A 7 18.46 9.55 8.07
N ASN A 8 18.29 10.86 7.81
CA ASN A 8 17.07 11.60 8.14
C ASN A 8 15.89 11.23 7.23
N ARG A 9 16.14 10.60 6.07
CA ARG A 9 15.11 10.12 5.13
C ARG A 9 14.76 8.65 5.35
N LEU A 10 15.58 7.91 6.10
CA LEU A 10 15.41 6.47 6.31
C LEU A 10 14.06 6.13 6.97
N PRO A 11 13.57 6.85 7.99
CA PRO A 11 12.27 6.55 8.59
C PRO A 11 11.11 6.69 7.60
N PHE A 12 11.14 7.72 6.74
CA PHE A 12 10.13 7.86 5.68
C PHE A 12 10.22 6.75 4.64
N PHE A 13 11.43 6.38 4.22
CA PHE A 13 11.63 5.25 3.30
C PHE A 13 11.05 3.96 3.87
N LEU A 14 11.38 3.62 5.12
CA LEU A 14 10.88 2.40 5.78
C LEU A 14 9.35 2.41 5.90
N SER A 15 8.78 3.53 6.36
CA SER A 15 7.32 3.68 6.46
C SER A 15 6.64 3.45 5.12
N VAL A 16 7.10 4.14 4.07
CA VAL A 16 6.53 4.02 2.72
C VAL A 16 6.72 2.62 2.17
N PHE A 17 7.90 2.03 2.31
CA PHE A 17 8.18 0.68 1.81
C PHE A 17 7.23 -0.35 2.42
N ILE A 18 7.08 -0.35 3.75
CA ILE A 18 6.19 -1.28 4.46
C ILE A 18 4.73 -1.03 4.09
N LEU A 19 4.29 0.22 4.08
CA LEU A 19 2.90 0.58 3.73
C LEU A 19 2.58 0.22 2.28
N CYS A 20 3.47 0.49 1.33
CA CYS A 20 3.28 0.11 -0.06
C CYS A 20 3.23 -1.41 -0.22
N ILE A 21 4.15 -2.16 0.39
CA ILE A 21 4.08 -3.63 0.35
C ILE A 21 2.75 -4.08 0.93
N TYR A 22 2.37 -3.61 2.12
CA TYR A 22 1.08 -3.95 2.72
C TYR A 22 -0.07 -3.68 1.76
N THR A 23 -0.23 -2.46 1.24
CA THR A 23 -1.38 -2.08 0.40
C THR A 23 -1.43 -2.84 -0.92
N PHE A 24 -0.29 -3.03 -1.58
CA PHE A 24 -0.22 -3.69 -2.90
C PHE A 24 -0.18 -5.22 -2.82
N THR A 25 -0.09 -5.80 -1.62
CA THR A 25 -0.07 -7.26 -1.45
C THR A 25 -1.15 -7.78 -0.50
N ARG A 26 -1.81 -6.94 0.32
CA ARG A 26 -2.92 -7.34 1.23
C ARG A 26 -4.06 -8.01 0.50
N GLY A 27 -4.30 -7.60 -0.75
CA GLY A 27 -5.15 -8.28 -1.70
C GLY A 27 -4.56 -9.55 -2.31
N GLY A 28 -3.63 -10.24 -1.66
CA GLY A 28 -2.82 -11.27 -2.31
C GLY A 28 -1.94 -12.02 -1.32
N ALA A 29 -0.68 -12.23 -1.70
CA ALA A 29 0.27 -13.00 -0.90
C ALA A 29 0.51 -12.47 0.53
N ALA A 30 0.18 -11.22 0.86
CA ALA A 30 0.26 -10.76 2.24
C ALA A 30 -0.75 -11.42 3.18
N LEU A 31 -1.80 -12.07 2.67
CA LEU A 31 -2.68 -12.87 3.52
C LEU A 31 -2.02 -14.16 3.99
N LEU A 32 -0.95 -14.59 3.33
CA LEU A 32 -0.11 -15.70 3.79
C LEU A 32 0.78 -15.29 4.97
N ILE A 33 0.99 -13.98 5.15
CA ILE A 33 1.75 -13.44 6.27
C ILE A 33 0.79 -13.27 7.46
N SER A 34 1.19 -13.81 8.62
CA SER A 34 0.37 -13.78 9.82
C SER A 34 0.11 -12.35 10.30
N THR A 35 -1.05 -12.15 10.93
CA THR A 35 -1.44 -10.86 11.53
C THR A 35 -0.39 -10.35 12.52
N SER A 36 0.26 -11.24 13.27
CA SER A 36 1.33 -10.88 14.21
C SER A 36 2.55 -10.27 13.52
N ILE A 37 3.00 -10.85 12.39
CA ILE A 37 4.12 -10.30 11.61
C ILE A 37 3.73 -8.92 11.06
N TRP A 38 2.53 -8.80 10.50
CA TRP A 38 2.04 -7.51 10.04
C TRP A 38 1.94 -6.47 11.15
N THR A 39 1.54 -6.89 12.35
CA THR A 39 1.45 -6.01 13.51
C THR A 39 2.81 -5.44 13.87
N VAL A 40 3.86 -6.28 13.86
CA VAL A 40 5.25 -5.84 14.11
C VAL A 40 5.71 -4.88 13.01
N LEU A 41 5.51 -5.21 11.73
CA LEU A 41 5.92 -4.36 10.61
C LEU A 41 5.24 -2.99 10.63
N LEU A 42 3.92 -2.97 10.86
CA LEU A 42 3.16 -1.72 10.98
C LEU A 42 3.49 -0.97 12.29
N GLY A 43 3.90 -1.67 13.34
CA GLY A 43 4.46 -1.07 14.56
C GLY A 43 5.76 -0.30 14.26
N VAL A 44 6.63 -0.81 13.39
CA VAL A 44 7.81 -0.07 12.91
C VAL A 44 7.39 1.22 12.19
N VAL A 45 6.36 1.15 11.33
CA VAL A 45 5.82 2.34 10.65
C VAL A 45 5.32 3.38 11.66
N LEU A 46 4.63 2.94 12.71
CA LEU A 46 4.14 3.82 13.78
C LEU A 46 5.30 4.54 14.47
N VAL A 47 6.33 3.80 14.90
CA VAL A 47 7.52 4.37 15.56
C VAL A 47 8.25 5.35 14.65
N CYS A 48 8.47 4.98 13.38
CA CYS A 48 9.10 5.87 12.39
C CYS A 48 8.28 7.15 12.16
N SER A 49 6.95 7.04 12.11
CA SER A 49 6.05 8.17 11.89
C SER A 49 6.02 9.11 13.09
N ILE A 50 5.94 8.58 14.32
CA ILE A 50 6.04 9.37 15.56
C ILE A 50 7.39 10.09 15.64
N TYR A 51 8.49 9.38 15.36
CA TYR A 51 9.82 9.97 15.31
C TYR A 51 9.88 11.15 14.32
N ASN A 52 9.33 10.99 13.11
CA ASN A 52 9.28 12.06 12.11
C ASN A 52 8.44 13.26 12.57
N ILE A 53 7.30 13.03 13.23
CA ILE A 53 6.47 14.12 13.78
C ILE A 53 7.28 14.93 14.81
N ILE A 54 8.01 14.25 15.70
CA ILE A 54 8.84 14.90 16.73
C ILE A 54 10.00 15.66 16.08
N GLN A 55 10.71 15.03 15.12
CA GLN A 55 11.92 15.57 14.51
C GLN A 55 11.67 16.83 13.67
N TYR A 56 10.60 16.85 12.89
CA TYR A 56 10.32 17.94 11.94
C TYR A 56 9.34 18.99 12.49
N GLY A 57 8.86 18.82 13.73
CA GLY A 57 8.00 19.76 14.43
C GLY A 57 6.59 19.91 13.83
N GLY A 58 5.81 20.82 14.42
CA GLY A 58 4.42 21.03 14.06
C GLY A 58 4.22 22.01 12.90
N LYS A 59 4.01 21.51 11.68
CA LYS A 59 3.23 22.27 10.69
C LYS A 59 1.75 22.26 11.08
N LYS A 60 1.07 23.39 10.88
CA LYS A 60 -0.39 23.48 11.03
C LYS A 60 -1.05 22.45 10.11
N ILE A 61 -1.97 21.68 10.67
CA ILE A 61 -2.79 20.72 9.92
C ILE A 61 -3.78 21.52 9.07
N THR A 62 -3.91 21.16 7.79
CA THR A 62 -4.88 21.80 6.89
C THR A 62 -6.30 21.35 7.19
N TRP A 63 -7.29 22.04 6.62
CA TRP A 63 -8.70 21.66 6.78
C TRP A 63 -8.96 20.28 6.16
N GLU A 64 -8.36 20.02 4.99
CA GLU A 64 -8.46 18.76 4.25
C GLU A 64 -7.87 17.59 5.05
N GLU A 65 -6.68 17.78 5.62
CA GLU A 65 -6.05 16.79 6.51
C GLU A 65 -6.89 16.54 7.77
N SER A 66 -7.53 17.58 8.31
CA SER A 66 -8.41 17.48 9.47
C SER A 66 -9.67 16.66 9.15
N LEU A 67 -10.26 16.84 7.96
CA LEU A 67 -11.40 16.05 7.50
C LEU A 67 -11.05 14.56 7.36
N VAL A 68 -9.88 14.24 6.78
CA VAL A 68 -9.39 12.85 6.70
C VAL A 68 -9.25 12.25 8.09
N GLY A 69 -8.70 12.99 9.05
CA GLY A 69 -8.63 12.57 10.44
C GLY A 69 -10.00 12.29 11.05
N ILE A 70 -10.97 13.17 10.83
CA ILE A 70 -12.35 12.98 11.30
C ILE A 70 -12.98 11.71 10.71
N PHE A 71 -12.81 11.44 9.42
CA PHE A 71 -13.32 10.20 8.82
C PHE A 71 -12.72 8.95 9.46
N ILE A 72 -11.40 8.96 9.74
CA ILE A 72 -10.75 7.84 10.41
C ILE A 72 -11.29 7.68 11.83
N LEU A 73 -11.49 8.76 12.58
CA LEU A 73 -12.08 8.72 13.92
C LEU A 73 -13.52 8.17 13.89
N ILE A 74 -14.33 8.57 12.91
CA ILE A 74 -15.70 8.03 12.73
C ILE A 74 -15.63 6.52 12.50
N ILE A 75 -14.76 6.04 11.60
CA ILE A 75 -14.60 4.60 11.34
C ILE A 75 -14.19 3.86 12.62
N LEU A 76 -13.30 4.44 13.43
CA LEU A 76 -12.82 3.80 14.66
C LEU A 76 -13.87 3.75 15.77
N PHE A 77 -14.69 4.79 15.93
CA PHE A 77 -15.53 4.95 17.12
C PHE A 77 -17.04 4.80 16.87
N TRP A 78 -17.52 4.97 15.64
CA TRP A 78 -18.95 4.92 15.34
C TRP A 78 -19.45 3.48 15.19
N ASN A 79 -20.01 2.93 16.27
CA ASN A 79 -20.65 1.61 16.30
C ASN A 79 -19.82 0.51 15.59
N ASN A 80 -18.50 0.54 15.82
CA ASN A 80 -17.58 -0.33 15.10
C ASN A 80 -17.80 -1.79 15.53
N GLN A 81 -18.40 -2.57 14.64
CA GLN A 81 -18.73 -3.98 14.89
C GLN A 81 -17.48 -4.84 15.07
N ASP A 82 -16.34 -4.48 14.46
CA ASP A 82 -15.12 -5.26 14.64
C ASP A 82 -14.65 -5.19 16.09
N PHE A 83 -14.64 -4.00 16.71
CA PHE A 83 -14.30 -3.87 18.13
C PHE A 83 -15.30 -4.57 19.05
N ALA A 84 -16.60 -4.51 18.74
CA ALA A 84 -17.62 -5.24 19.49
C ALA A 84 -17.38 -6.77 19.48
N HIS A 85 -16.70 -7.29 18.45
CA HIS A 85 -16.38 -8.71 18.29
C HIS A 85 -14.89 -9.03 18.50
N GLY A 86 -14.11 -8.10 19.06
CA GLY A 86 -12.68 -8.30 19.35
C GLY A 86 -11.75 -8.32 18.14
N ALA A 87 -12.24 -7.96 16.95
CA ALA A 87 -11.42 -7.72 15.77
C ALA A 87 -10.84 -6.30 15.80
N TRP A 88 -9.52 -6.19 15.93
CA TRP A 88 -8.82 -4.91 16.13
C TRP A 88 -7.80 -4.58 15.03
N PHE A 89 -7.43 -5.55 14.20
CA PHE A 89 -6.28 -5.41 13.30
C PHE A 89 -6.51 -4.36 12.21
N LEU A 90 -7.72 -4.29 11.65
CA LEU A 90 -8.06 -3.28 10.63
C LEU A 90 -8.01 -1.86 11.22
N GLN A 91 -8.49 -1.71 12.45
CA GLN A 91 -8.48 -0.46 13.21
C GLN A 91 -7.04 -0.02 13.49
N PHE A 92 -6.18 -0.96 13.88
CA PHE A 92 -4.75 -0.70 14.05
C PHE A 92 -4.10 -0.21 12.74
N VAL A 93 -4.41 -0.85 11.60
CA VAL A 93 -3.95 -0.40 10.28
C VAL A 93 -4.39 1.05 10.02
N MET A 94 -5.67 1.37 10.25
CA MET A 94 -6.18 2.74 10.05
C MET A 94 -5.45 3.77 10.92
N ILE A 95 -5.16 3.44 12.19
CA ILE A 95 -4.37 4.30 13.08
C ILE A 95 -2.96 4.51 12.51
N VAL A 96 -2.30 3.46 12.03
CA VAL A 96 -0.97 3.56 11.45
C VAL A 96 -0.97 4.45 10.21
N PHE A 97 -1.96 4.32 9.32
CA PHE A 97 -2.11 5.22 8.16
C PHE A 97 -2.37 6.67 8.57
N PHE A 98 -3.18 6.89 9.60
CA PHE A 98 -3.46 8.23 10.13
C PHE A 98 -2.19 8.89 10.70
N ILE A 99 -1.45 8.18 11.56
CA ILE A 99 -0.21 8.70 12.13
C ILE A 99 0.85 8.91 11.05
N PHE A 100 0.92 8.03 10.05
CA PHE A 100 1.78 8.24 8.89
C PHE A 100 1.38 9.49 8.10
N LEU A 101 0.09 9.74 7.87
CA LEU A 101 -0.39 10.95 7.22
C LEU A 101 0.07 12.20 7.98
N LEU A 102 -0.07 12.23 9.30
CA LEU A 102 0.40 13.35 10.13
C LEU A 102 1.92 13.58 10.03
N ALA A 103 2.70 12.51 9.85
CA ALA A 103 4.14 12.61 9.60
C ALA A 103 4.45 13.09 8.17
N ALA A 104 3.69 12.60 7.18
CA ALA A 104 3.84 12.89 5.76
C ALA A 104 3.58 14.37 5.44
N THR A 105 2.71 15.05 6.19
CA THR A 105 2.46 16.50 6.00
C THR A 105 3.64 17.39 6.43
N LYS A 106 4.63 16.83 7.14
CA LYS A 106 5.78 17.61 7.64
C LYS A 106 6.85 17.82 6.58
N THR A 107 7.03 16.87 5.66
CA THR A 107 8.08 16.91 4.63
C THR A 107 7.62 16.26 3.34
N ASP A 108 8.27 16.57 2.22
CA ASP A 108 7.95 15.92 0.93
C ASP A 108 8.80 14.68 0.65
N TYR A 109 9.64 14.25 1.62
CA TYR A 109 10.58 13.15 1.42
C TYR A 109 9.90 11.82 1.12
N TRP A 110 8.71 11.59 1.67
CA TRP A 110 7.93 10.38 1.46
C TRP A 110 7.41 10.28 0.02
N PHE A 111 7.17 11.40 -0.65
CA PHE A 111 6.52 11.44 -1.95
C PHE A 111 7.37 10.75 -3.02
N GLU A 112 8.67 11.06 -3.07
CA GLU A 112 9.62 10.40 -4.00
C GLU A 112 9.65 8.88 -3.78
N PHE A 113 9.69 8.43 -2.52
CA PHE A 113 9.69 7.01 -2.20
C PHE A 113 8.37 6.35 -2.59
N ALA A 114 7.23 6.99 -2.31
CA ALA A 114 5.91 6.44 -2.59
C ALA A 114 5.69 6.34 -4.10
N PHE A 115 6.11 7.36 -4.83
CA PHE A 115 6.05 7.40 -6.28
C PHE A 115 6.84 6.24 -6.92
N ASN A 116 8.10 6.05 -6.50
CA ASN A 116 8.93 4.95 -6.99
C ASN A 116 8.36 3.58 -6.63
N MET A 117 7.81 3.43 -5.41
CA MET A 117 7.18 2.19 -4.97
C MET A 117 5.90 1.89 -5.77
N MET A 118 5.06 2.88 -6.06
CA MET A 118 3.86 2.70 -6.89
C MET A 118 4.22 2.19 -8.28
N ILE A 119 5.26 2.76 -8.91
CA ILE A 119 5.75 2.29 -10.23
C ILE A 119 6.28 0.85 -10.11
N ALA A 120 7.12 0.57 -9.12
CA ALA A 120 7.69 -0.76 -8.94
C ALA A 120 6.61 -1.84 -8.74
N MET A 121 5.61 -1.57 -7.88
CA MET A 121 4.50 -2.50 -7.64
C MET A 121 3.61 -2.65 -8.87
N ALA A 122 3.38 -1.58 -9.63
CA ALA A 122 2.62 -1.67 -10.86
C ALA A 122 3.33 -2.47 -11.95
N LEU A 123 4.65 -2.31 -12.09
CA LEU A 123 5.45 -3.13 -13.01
C LEU A 123 5.43 -4.60 -12.59
N PHE A 124 5.54 -4.88 -11.28
CA PHE A 124 5.41 -6.24 -10.75
C PHE A 124 4.06 -6.86 -11.13
N HIS A 125 2.96 -6.16 -10.86
CA HIS A 125 1.62 -6.66 -11.18
C HIS A 125 1.44 -6.80 -12.70
N THR A 126 1.85 -5.81 -13.50
CA THR A 126 1.81 -5.86 -14.98
C THR A 126 2.52 -7.08 -15.52
N PHE A 127 3.72 -7.38 -15.00
CA PHE A 127 4.49 -8.54 -15.42
C PHE A 127 3.71 -9.84 -15.21
N TRP A 128 3.14 -10.03 -14.02
CA TRP A 128 2.36 -11.22 -13.71
C TRP A 128 1.05 -11.29 -14.50
N THR A 129 0.37 -10.16 -14.70
CA THR A 129 -0.83 -10.06 -15.53
C THR A 129 -0.52 -10.54 -16.96
N LEU A 130 0.53 -10.00 -17.58
CA LEU A 130 0.95 -10.37 -18.93
C LEU A 130 1.44 -11.82 -19.02
N LEU A 131 2.16 -12.30 -18.01
CA LEU A 131 2.64 -13.69 -17.97
C LEU A 131 1.48 -14.68 -17.87
N CYS A 132 0.48 -14.41 -17.05
CA CYS A 132 -0.75 -15.20 -16.98
C CYS A 132 -1.56 -15.12 -18.25
N TYR A 133 -1.63 -13.95 -18.88
CA TYR A 133 -2.31 -13.77 -20.17
C TYR A 133 -1.64 -14.60 -21.26
N ALA A 134 -0.31 -14.56 -21.35
CA ALA A 134 0.46 -15.31 -22.33
C ALA A 134 0.46 -16.82 -22.08
N SER A 135 0.41 -17.24 -20.81
CA SER A 135 0.46 -18.66 -20.42
C SER A 135 -0.47 -18.97 -19.25
N PRO A 136 -1.70 -19.43 -19.53
CA PRO A 136 -2.67 -19.85 -18.51
C PRO A 136 -2.16 -20.93 -17.54
N SER A 137 -1.18 -21.74 -17.97
CA SER A 137 -0.53 -22.74 -17.12
C SER A 137 0.24 -22.11 -15.95
N VAL A 138 0.75 -20.88 -16.10
CA VAL A 138 1.45 -20.16 -15.02
C VAL A 138 0.48 -19.87 -13.88
N PHE A 139 -0.73 -19.42 -14.22
CA PHE A 139 -1.74 -19.21 -13.20
C PHE A 139 -2.07 -20.52 -12.47
N ASN A 140 -2.40 -21.58 -13.23
CA ASN A 140 -2.87 -22.84 -12.65
C ASN A 140 -1.82 -23.61 -11.83
N ASN A 141 -0.55 -23.54 -12.24
CA ASN A 141 0.52 -24.34 -11.64
C ASN A 141 1.38 -23.57 -10.64
N PHE A 142 1.43 -22.23 -10.71
CA PHE A 142 2.27 -21.42 -9.83
C PHE A 142 1.45 -20.49 -8.94
N ILE A 143 0.61 -19.64 -9.52
CA ILE A 143 -0.13 -18.62 -8.74
C ILE A 143 -1.22 -19.26 -7.90
N TYR A 144 -2.07 -20.10 -8.51
CA TYR A 144 -3.20 -20.73 -7.86
C TYR A 144 -2.80 -21.51 -6.60
N PRO A 145 -1.76 -22.37 -6.61
CA PRO A 145 -1.31 -23.05 -5.38
C PRO A 145 -0.90 -22.10 -4.25
N ILE A 146 -0.31 -20.94 -4.57
CA ILE A 146 0.12 -19.94 -3.59
C ILE A 146 -1.09 -19.25 -2.96
N VAL A 147 -2.10 -18.88 -3.76
CA VAL A 147 -3.26 -18.11 -3.27
C VAL A 147 -4.43 -18.98 -2.81
N LYS A 148 -4.51 -20.26 -3.20
CA LYS A 148 -5.58 -21.18 -2.79
C LYS A 148 -5.87 -21.22 -1.27
N PRO A 149 -4.87 -21.15 -0.37
CA PRO A 149 -5.13 -21.20 1.08
C PRO A 149 -5.92 -19.99 1.61
N ILE A 150 -5.95 -18.87 0.87
CA ILE A 150 -6.55 -17.60 1.31
C ILE A 150 -7.84 -17.26 0.56
N THR A 151 -8.33 -18.18 -0.30
CA THR A 151 -9.50 -17.95 -1.15
C THR A 151 -10.77 -18.50 -0.53
N LEU A 152 -11.84 -17.70 -0.58
CA LEU A 152 -13.19 -18.14 -0.22
C LEU A 152 -13.95 -18.78 -1.40
N TYR A 153 -13.47 -18.58 -2.63
CA TYR A 153 -14.12 -19.01 -3.87
C TYR A 153 -13.15 -19.81 -4.75
N ASP A 154 -13.70 -20.62 -5.66
CA ASP A 154 -12.87 -21.32 -6.65
C ASP A 154 -12.31 -20.36 -7.69
N LEU A 155 -11.05 -19.95 -7.48
CA LEU A 155 -10.36 -19.04 -8.38
C LEU A 155 -10.19 -19.58 -9.79
N ARG A 156 -10.16 -20.89 -10.02
CA ARG A 156 -10.01 -21.42 -11.38
C ARG A 156 -11.20 -21.05 -12.24
N VAL A 157 -12.40 -21.20 -11.68
CA VAL A 157 -13.65 -20.80 -12.36
C VAL A 157 -13.67 -19.30 -12.64
N MET A 158 -13.16 -18.48 -11.73
CA MET A 158 -13.06 -17.02 -11.94
C MET A 158 -12.03 -16.68 -13.02
N TYR A 159 -10.91 -17.39 -13.05
CA TYR A 159 -9.85 -17.21 -14.05
C TYR A 159 -10.31 -17.62 -15.44
N ASP A 160 -10.96 -18.77 -15.58
CA ASP A 160 -11.49 -19.27 -16.86
C ASP A 160 -12.56 -18.35 -17.44
N LYS A 161 -13.30 -17.64 -16.58
CA LYS A 161 -14.28 -16.61 -16.99
C LYS A 161 -13.67 -15.23 -17.25
N GLY A 162 -12.35 -15.08 -17.05
CA GLY A 162 -11.64 -13.82 -17.25
C GLY A 162 -11.88 -12.76 -16.17
N PHE A 163 -12.40 -13.14 -15.00
CA PHE A 163 -12.66 -12.21 -13.89
C PHE A 163 -11.44 -11.90 -13.03
N ILE A 164 -10.42 -12.77 -13.07
CA ILE A 164 -9.14 -12.56 -12.40
C ILE A 164 -7.99 -12.73 -13.38
N MET A 165 -6.94 -11.93 -13.16
CA MET A 165 -5.68 -12.03 -13.89
C MET A 165 -4.55 -11.62 -12.93
N GLY A 166 -3.33 -12.04 -13.25
CA GLY A 166 -2.14 -11.67 -12.50
C GLY A 166 -1.99 -12.39 -11.15
N PHE A 167 -1.22 -11.78 -10.25
CA PHE A 167 -0.83 -12.36 -8.96
C PHE A 167 -1.77 -11.92 -7.84
N ASN A 168 -3.03 -12.34 -7.93
CA ASN A 168 -4.09 -11.90 -7.02
C ASN A 168 -5.12 -13.00 -6.73
N TYR A 169 -5.81 -12.91 -5.58
CA TYR A 169 -6.84 -13.86 -5.15
C TYR A 169 -8.26 -13.28 -5.19
N SER A 170 -8.45 -12.01 -5.57
CA SER A 170 -9.79 -11.42 -5.73
C SER A 170 -9.93 -10.61 -7.02
N ASN A 171 -11.18 -10.48 -7.48
CA ASN A 171 -11.52 -9.68 -8.65
C ASN A 171 -11.18 -8.21 -8.38
N SER A 172 -10.74 -7.48 -9.41
CA SER A 172 -10.47 -6.02 -9.43
C SER A 172 -9.23 -5.48 -8.70
N GLN A 173 -8.62 -6.21 -7.76
CA GLN A 173 -7.45 -5.67 -7.02
C GLN A 173 -6.21 -5.47 -7.90
N ASP A 174 -5.94 -6.40 -8.82
CA ASP A 174 -4.85 -6.27 -9.79
C ASP A 174 -5.04 -5.02 -10.68
N ALA A 175 -6.27 -4.79 -11.14
CA ALA A 175 -6.63 -3.61 -11.92
C ALA A 175 -6.46 -2.30 -11.13
N MET A 176 -6.79 -2.28 -9.84
CA MET A 176 -6.55 -1.12 -8.97
C MET A 176 -5.05 -0.82 -8.85
N TYR A 177 -4.22 -1.84 -8.67
CA TYR A 177 -2.77 -1.68 -8.56
C TYR A 177 -2.14 -1.15 -9.86
N LEU A 178 -2.60 -1.66 -11.01
CA LEU A 178 -2.20 -1.19 -12.33
C LEU A 178 -2.64 0.25 -12.58
N ALA A 179 -3.88 0.60 -12.23
CA ALA A 179 -4.41 1.96 -12.36
C ALA A 179 -3.60 2.96 -11.50
N MET A 180 -3.25 2.59 -10.27
CA MET A 180 -2.38 3.41 -9.41
C MET A 180 -1.00 3.63 -10.04
N GLY A 181 -0.43 2.59 -10.65
CA GLY A 181 0.82 2.70 -11.42
C GLY A 181 0.72 3.62 -12.62
N LEU A 182 -0.36 3.51 -13.39
CA LEU A 182 -0.63 4.39 -14.53
C LEU A 182 -0.76 5.84 -14.07
N CYS A 183 -1.51 6.09 -12.99
CA CYS A 183 -1.61 7.43 -12.39
C CYS A 183 -0.25 7.97 -11.98
N ALA A 184 0.62 7.14 -11.38
CA ALA A 184 1.99 7.53 -11.06
C ALA A 184 2.78 7.88 -12.33
N CYS A 185 2.79 7.02 -13.35
CA CYS A 185 3.47 7.28 -14.62
C CYS A 185 2.99 8.57 -15.30
N VAL A 186 1.66 8.77 -15.40
CA VAL A 186 1.06 9.99 -15.98
C VAL A 186 1.47 11.22 -15.18
N SER A 187 1.41 11.15 -13.84
CA SER A 187 1.87 12.24 -12.98
C SER A 187 3.36 12.54 -13.18
N GLY A 188 4.18 11.51 -13.36
CA GLY A 188 5.59 11.66 -13.73
C GLY A 188 5.75 12.41 -15.05
N ILE A 189 5.05 12.02 -16.10
CA ILE A 189 5.14 12.68 -17.42
C ILE A 189 4.70 14.15 -17.33
N LEU A 190 3.57 14.42 -16.68
CA LEU A 190 2.98 15.76 -16.62
C LEU A 190 3.74 16.72 -15.69
N PHE A 191 4.31 16.23 -14.59
CA PHE A 191 4.87 17.10 -13.54
C PHE A 191 6.39 17.07 -13.43
N THR A 192 7.11 16.15 -14.09
CA THR A 192 8.59 16.12 -14.05
C THR A 192 9.22 17.26 -14.88
N ASN A 193 8.49 17.84 -15.85
CA ASN A 193 8.98 18.93 -16.70
C ASN A 193 8.65 20.35 -16.21
N ASN A 194 7.87 20.52 -15.14
CA ASN A 194 7.53 21.86 -14.61
C ASN A 194 8.61 22.50 -13.72
N LYS A 195 9.84 21.95 -13.69
CA LYS A 195 11.00 22.62 -13.08
C LYS A 195 11.63 23.74 -13.93
N LYS A 196 10.99 24.15 -15.04
CA LYS A 196 11.38 25.32 -15.83
C LYS A 196 10.17 26.11 -16.33
N ILE A 197 9.46 26.79 -15.45
CA ILE A 197 8.86 28.09 -15.80
C ILE A 197 9.23 29.04 -14.67
N LYS A 198 9.95 30.10 -15.06
CA LYS A 198 10.44 31.18 -14.20
C LYS A 198 9.31 31.88 -13.46
#